data_AF-A0AA37GJD9-F1
#
_entry.id   AF-A0AA37GJD9-F1
#
_cell.length_a   1.000
_cell.length_b   1.000
_cell.length_c   1.000
_cell.angle_alpha   90.00
_cell.angle_beta   90.00
_cell.angle_gamma   90.00
#
_symmetry.space_group_name_H-M   'P 1'
#
loop_
_entity.id
_entity.type
_entity.pdbx_description
1 polymer ?
#
loop_
_entity_poly.entity_id
_entity_poly.type
_entity_poly.pdbx_seq_one_letter_code
_entity_poly.pdbx_strand_id
1 'polypeptide(L)'
;MSNPDNYTVGWICAITTEFVAAQAFLDERHDRPARLVPSDNNNYALGELSGHNIVIAVLPHGEYGTTSAAVVARDMLHSFPNIRLGLMVGIGGGAPSQKHDIRLGDIVVSCPRNGKGGVLQYDFGKTVQARTFQQTGFLNQPPLVLRTAVAGLEAMYEVDGHQIDDHIKAVIQKKPRLQKKYSRPHPSSDRLYKSDIVHPWDTEKGCGEVCGNNALTLELRRERDEDEDDPTIHYGLLASANRLMKDALIRDKLADKHDVLCFEMETAGLMNHFPCLVIRGICDYSDSHKNKDWQGFAAMAAAAYAKDLLSQIPVNKVEAEIRIEEVLKSS
;
A
#
# COMPACT_ATOMS: atom_id res chain seq x y z
N MET A 1 16.71 14.30 21.01
CA MET A 1 16.13 15.08 19.88
C MET A 1 16.81 14.68 18.59
N SER A 2 16.02 14.28 17.59
CA SER A 2 16.55 13.82 16.31
C SER A 2 16.97 14.95 15.39
N ASN A 3 18.04 14.73 14.60
CA ASN A 3 18.42 15.61 13.49
C ASN A 3 17.70 15.17 12.20
N PRO A 4 16.88 16.03 11.57
CA PRO A 4 16.21 15.71 10.31
C PRO A 4 17.14 15.29 9.16
N ASP A 5 18.39 15.77 9.16
CA ASP A 5 19.38 15.42 8.12
C ASP A 5 19.81 13.94 8.14
N ASN A 6 19.53 13.22 9.23
CA ASN A 6 19.92 11.82 9.37
C ASN A 6 18.96 10.85 8.68
N TYR A 7 17.79 11.29 8.22
CA TYR A 7 16.74 10.44 7.68
C TYR A 7 16.83 10.36 6.16
N THR A 8 16.91 9.13 5.65
CA THR A 8 17.13 8.85 4.22
C THR A 8 15.94 8.19 3.54
N VAL A 9 15.01 7.62 4.32
CA VAL A 9 13.80 6.97 3.80
C VAL A 9 12.56 7.70 4.32
N GLY A 10 11.71 8.14 3.40
CA GLY A 10 10.40 8.69 3.70
C GLY A 10 9.30 7.66 3.48
N TRP A 11 8.40 7.50 4.44
CA TRP A 11 7.27 6.57 4.39
C TRP A 11 5.97 7.34 4.60
N ILE A 12 5.05 7.26 3.65
CA ILE A 12 3.73 7.91 3.74
C ILE A 12 2.63 6.87 3.97
N CYS A 13 1.76 7.15 4.93
CA CYS A 13 0.53 6.41 5.24
C CYS A 13 -0.68 7.30 4.96
N ALA A 14 -1.73 6.77 4.33
CA ALA A 14 -2.98 7.47 4.08
C ALA A 14 -3.85 7.60 5.34
N ILE A 15 -3.87 6.59 6.22
CA ILE A 15 -4.76 6.58 7.39
C ILE A 15 -4.07 6.15 8.68
N THR A 16 -4.70 6.45 9.81
CA THR A 16 -4.17 6.12 11.15
C THR A 16 -3.91 4.63 11.34
N THR A 17 -4.71 3.74 10.73
CA THR A 17 -4.49 2.29 10.82
C THR A 17 -3.12 1.89 10.24
N GLU A 18 -2.78 2.43 9.08
CA GLU A 18 -1.50 2.18 8.40
C GLU A 18 -0.35 2.81 9.18
N PHE A 19 -0.54 4.04 9.68
CA PHE A 19 0.46 4.74 10.48
C PHE A 19 0.79 4.02 11.78
N VAL A 20 -0.19 3.36 12.41
CA VAL A 20 0.04 2.52 13.58
C VAL A 20 0.82 1.27 13.22
N ALA A 21 0.50 0.61 12.11
CA ALA A 21 1.22 -0.57 11.64
C ALA A 21 2.68 -0.23 11.33
N ALA A 22 2.94 0.80 10.52
CA ALA A 22 4.29 1.24 10.16
C ALA A 22 5.16 1.52 11.41
N GLN A 23 4.60 2.27 12.37
CA GLN A 23 5.26 2.56 13.64
C GLN A 23 5.46 1.35 14.57
N ALA A 24 4.71 0.27 14.36
CA ALA A 24 4.81 -0.93 15.17
C ALA A 24 5.98 -1.82 14.73
N PHE A 25 6.41 -1.68 13.47
CA PHE A 25 7.51 -2.42 12.87
C PHE A 25 8.89 -1.78 13.05
N LEU A 26 8.97 -0.50 13.41
CA LEU A 26 10.24 0.16 13.76
C LEU A 26 11.03 -0.66 14.79
N ASP A 27 12.32 -0.89 14.50
CA ASP A 27 13.25 -1.58 15.38
C ASP A 27 13.60 -0.68 16.57
N GLU A 28 13.83 0.60 16.30
CA GLU A 28 14.02 1.65 17.30
C GLU A 28 13.12 2.86 17.00
N ARG A 29 12.59 3.52 18.04
CA ARG A 29 11.90 4.81 17.91
C ARG A 29 12.83 5.94 18.34
N HIS A 30 12.94 6.96 17.49
CA HIS A 30 13.70 8.16 17.80
C HIS A 30 12.79 9.28 18.34
N ASP A 31 13.39 10.18 19.12
CA ASP A 31 12.72 11.39 19.59
C ASP A 31 12.29 12.30 18.44
N ARG A 32 11.28 13.14 18.67
CA ARG A 32 10.93 14.19 17.72
C ARG A 32 12.08 15.21 17.53
N PRO A 33 12.18 15.85 16.35
CA PRO A 33 13.10 16.97 16.15
C PRO A 33 12.70 18.16 17.02
N ALA A 34 13.67 18.99 17.37
CA ALA A 34 13.43 20.19 18.17
C ALA A 34 12.54 21.21 17.44
N ARG A 35 12.75 21.31 16.12
CA ARG A 35 12.11 22.27 15.22
C ARG A 35 11.97 21.62 13.85
N LEU A 36 10.85 21.90 13.21
CA LEU A 36 10.58 21.60 11.81
C LEU A 36 10.27 22.91 11.08
N VAL A 37 10.10 22.86 9.76
CA VAL A 37 9.69 24.04 8.99
C VAL A 37 8.32 24.52 9.49
N PRO A 38 8.12 25.82 9.80
CA PRO A 38 6.87 26.30 10.40
C PRO A 38 5.59 26.06 9.59
N SER A 39 5.72 25.90 8.27
CA SER A 39 4.59 25.62 7.37
C SER A 39 4.25 24.12 7.26
N ASP A 40 5.10 23.25 7.81
CA ASP A 40 4.88 21.81 7.80
C ASP A 40 3.89 21.43 8.91
N ASN A 41 2.70 20.98 8.49
CA ASN A 41 1.62 20.56 9.39
C ASN A 41 1.59 19.05 9.63
N ASN A 42 2.55 18.31 9.08
CA ASN A 42 2.58 16.86 9.22
C ASN A 42 2.93 16.46 10.65
N ASN A 43 2.41 15.30 11.05
CA ASN A 43 2.85 14.62 12.26
C ASN A 43 3.73 13.43 11.86
N TYR A 44 4.92 13.37 12.44
CA TYR A 44 5.90 12.35 12.12
C TYR A 44 6.12 11.36 13.26
N ALA A 45 6.36 10.12 12.87
CA ALA A 45 7.09 9.15 13.69
C ALA A 45 8.46 8.92 13.07
N LEU A 46 9.48 8.90 13.92
CA LEU A 46 10.87 8.72 13.51
C LEU A 46 11.43 7.46 14.15
N GLY A 47 12.30 6.76 13.43
CA GLY A 47 12.95 5.58 13.96
C GLY A 47 13.94 4.94 13.01
N GLU A 48 14.42 3.78 13.42
CA GLU A 48 15.23 2.87 12.61
C GLU A 48 14.38 1.67 12.20
N LEU A 49 14.57 1.21 10.96
CA LEU A 49 14.04 -0.05 10.47
C LEU A 49 15.07 -0.70 9.54
N SER A 50 15.52 -1.90 9.89
CA SER A 50 16.50 -2.67 9.11
C SER A 50 17.79 -1.89 8.83
N GLY A 51 18.26 -1.11 9.82
CA GLY A 51 19.46 -0.25 9.71
C GLY A 51 19.26 1.09 8.99
N HIS A 52 18.04 1.39 8.51
CA HIS A 52 17.74 2.66 7.83
C HIS A 52 17.01 3.63 8.76
N ASN A 53 17.39 4.91 8.73
CA ASN A 53 16.66 5.97 9.41
C ASN A 53 15.42 6.39 8.61
N ILE A 54 14.24 6.14 9.17
CA ILE A 54 12.95 6.36 8.50
C ILE A 54 12.16 7.48 9.16
N VAL A 55 11.60 8.35 8.33
CA VAL A 55 10.55 9.30 8.71
C VAL A 55 9.22 8.84 8.14
N ILE A 56 8.25 8.61 9.03
CA ILE A 56 6.90 8.15 8.69
C ILE A 56 5.94 9.31 8.89
N ALA A 57 5.16 9.66 7.87
CA ALA A 57 4.06 10.62 7.96
C ALA A 57 2.70 9.94 7.74
N VAL A 58 1.66 10.62 8.23
CA VAL A 58 0.26 10.26 7.99
C VAL A 58 -0.49 11.47 7.47
N LEU A 59 -1.43 11.24 6.55
CA LEU A 59 -2.32 12.30 6.07
C LEU A 59 -3.20 12.87 7.20
N PRO A 60 -3.65 14.14 7.07
CA PRO A 60 -4.57 14.76 8.03
C PRO A 60 -5.82 13.93 8.27
N HIS A 61 -6.33 13.95 9.50
CA HIS A 61 -7.49 13.15 9.87
C HIS A 61 -8.73 13.58 9.08
N GLY A 62 -9.36 12.63 8.38
CA GLY A 62 -10.53 12.89 7.52
C GLY A 62 -10.19 13.25 6.08
N GLU A 63 -8.91 13.39 5.76
CA GLU A 63 -8.42 13.61 4.40
C GLU A 63 -7.74 12.35 3.86
N TYR A 64 -7.93 12.11 2.57
CA TYR A 64 -7.27 11.07 1.77
C TYR A 64 -7.33 11.49 0.31
N GLY A 65 -6.67 10.74 -0.57
CA GLY A 65 -6.59 11.08 -1.98
C GLY A 65 -5.29 11.79 -2.40
N THR A 66 -5.15 12.00 -3.71
CA THR A 66 -3.88 12.38 -4.34
C THR A 66 -3.34 13.74 -3.85
N THR A 67 -4.22 14.73 -3.65
CA THR A 67 -3.82 16.09 -3.27
C THR A 67 -3.23 16.13 -1.85
N SER A 68 -3.89 15.47 -0.90
CA SER A 68 -3.43 15.44 0.49
C SER A 68 -2.10 14.70 0.60
N ALA A 69 -1.95 13.57 -0.12
CA ALA A 69 -0.69 12.84 -0.20
C ALA A 69 0.46 13.70 -0.76
N ALA A 70 0.21 14.44 -1.85
CA ALA A 70 1.21 15.34 -2.45
C ALA A 70 1.66 16.45 -1.49
N VAL A 71 0.73 17.03 -0.72
CA VAL A 71 1.04 18.06 0.29
C VAL A 71 1.91 17.49 1.40
N VAL A 72 1.54 16.32 1.94
CA VAL A 72 2.31 15.63 2.98
C VAL A 72 3.73 15.32 2.49
N ALA A 73 3.87 14.78 1.27
CA ALA A 73 5.16 14.46 0.69
C ALA A 73 6.04 15.71 0.52
N ARG A 74 5.49 16.80 -0.03
CA ARG A 74 6.21 18.07 -0.20
C ARG A 74 6.73 18.59 1.14
N ASP A 75 5.87 18.65 2.15
CA ASP A 75 6.24 19.21 3.46
C ASP A 75 7.26 18.30 4.18
N MET A 76 7.16 16.98 4.01
CA MET A 76 8.17 16.02 4.46
C MET A 76 9.53 16.28 3.85
N LEU A 77 9.62 16.47 2.53
CA LEU A 77 10.90 16.72 1.87
C LEU A 77 11.56 18.02 2.34
N HIS A 78 10.77 19.08 2.58
CA HIS A 78 11.30 20.34 3.11
C HIS A 78 11.82 20.21 4.55
N SER A 79 11.15 19.42 5.38
CA SER A 79 11.55 19.20 6.78
C SER A 79 12.68 18.18 6.93
N PHE A 80 12.81 17.24 6.00
CA PHE A 80 13.78 16.15 6.00
C PHE A 80 14.51 16.11 4.64
N PRO A 81 15.48 17.03 4.42
CA PRO A 81 16.07 17.26 3.10
C PRO A 81 16.97 16.10 2.62
N ASN A 82 17.38 15.19 3.51
CA ASN A 82 18.24 14.06 3.17
C ASN A 82 17.47 12.80 2.73
N ILE A 83 16.14 12.87 2.56
CA ILE A 83 15.36 11.76 2.01
C ILE A 83 15.81 11.46 0.57
N ARG A 84 16.10 10.19 0.32
CA ARG A 84 16.56 9.64 -0.96
C ARG A 84 15.60 8.62 -1.55
N LEU A 85 14.86 7.90 -0.69
CA LEU A 85 13.87 6.92 -1.11
C LEU A 85 12.51 7.17 -0.48
N GLY A 86 11.45 7.02 -1.27
CA GLY A 86 10.07 7.07 -0.82
C GLY A 86 9.42 5.69 -0.75
N LEU A 87 8.52 5.50 0.20
CA LEU A 87 7.58 4.38 0.27
C LEU A 87 6.16 4.91 0.48
N MET A 88 5.21 4.36 -0.26
CA MET A 88 3.77 4.52 0.02
C MET A 88 3.23 3.17 0.46
N VAL A 89 3.08 2.99 1.77
CA VAL A 89 2.66 1.70 2.34
C VAL A 89 1.34 1.87 3.05
N GLY A 90 0.39 1.01 2.73
CA GLY A 90 -0.92 1.09 3.33
C GLY A 90 -1.82 -0.07 2.94
N ILE A 91 -3.12 0.15 3.01
CA ILE A 91 -4.14 -0.79 2.57
C ILE A 91 -4.68 -0.40 1.19
N GLY A 92 -5.20 -1.38 0.48
CA GLY A 92 -5.88 -1.20 -0.79
C GLY A 92 -6.98 -2.25 -0.98
N GLY A 93 -7.78 -2.06 -2.02
CA GLY A 93 -8.75 -3.06 -2.46
C GLY A 93 -8.14 -3.97 -3.52
N GLY A 94 -8.33 -5.28 -3.40
CA GLY A 94 -7.83 -6.26 -4.36
C GLY A 94 -8.69 -6.31 -5.62
N ALA A 95 -8.13 -6.85 -6.70
CA ALA A 95 -8.81 -7.13 -7.96
C ALA A 95 -8.59 -8.61 -8.35
N PRO A 96 -9.30 -9.56 -7.71
CA PRO A 96 -9.14 -10.98 -8.00
C PRO A 96 -9.54 -11.28 -9.45
N SER A 97 -8.84 -12.21 -10.08
CA SER A 97 -9.14 -12.68 -11.43
C SER A 97 -8.76 -14.16 -11.56
N GLN A 98 -9.08 -14.78 -12.70
CA GLN A 98 -8.63 -16.16 -12.96
C GLN A 98 -7.11 -16.31 -12.95
N LYS A 99 -6.37 -15.24 -13.26
CA LYS A 99 -4.90 -15.23 -13.31
C LYS A 99 -4.28 -14.91 -11.95
N HIS A 100 -4.97 -14.12 -11.13
CA HIS A 100 -4.47 -13.63 -9.85
C HIS A 100 -5.50 -13.89 -8.76
N ASP A 101 -5.26 -14.94 -7.97
CA ASP A 101 -6.08 -15.28 -6.81
C ASP A 101 -5.72 -14.40 -5.61
N ILE A 102 -6.10 -13.12 -5.71
CA ILE A 102 -5.87 -12.12 -4.66
C ILE A 102 -6.89 -12.34 -3.54
N ARG A 103 -6.38 -12.44 -2.31
CA ARG A 103 -7.17 -12.68 -1.10
C ARG A 103 -7.03 -11.56 -0.08
N LEU A 104 -7.92 -11.51 0.91
CA LEU A 104 -7.77 -10.53 2.00
C LEU A 104 -6.53 -10.88 2.83
N GLY A 105 -5.74 -9.88 3.17
CA GLY A 105 -4.46 -10.05 3.86
C GLY A 105 -3.25 -10.19 2.92
N ASP A 106 -3.46 -10.54 1.64
CA ASP A 106 -2.40 -10.54 0.63
C ASP A 106 -1.78 -9.15 0.47
N ILE A 107 -0.61 -9.11 -0.17
CA ILE A 107 0.11 -7.87 -0.44
C ILE A 107 0.28 -7.68 -1.94
N VAL A 108 0.03 -6.48 -2.43
CA VAL A 108 0.29 -6.07 -3.81
C VAL A 108 1.41 -5.02 -3.83
N VAL A 109 2.43 -5.26 -4.65
CA VAL A 109 3.62 -4.41 -4.78
C VAL A 109 3.69 -3.82 -6.19
N SER A 110 3.88 -2.50 -6.27
CA SER A 110 3.89 -1.80 -7.56
C SER A 110 5.13 -2.15 -8.40
N CYS A 111 4.91 -2.85 -9.50
CA CYS A 111 5.97 -3.31 -10.39
C CYS A 111 5.75 -2.84 -11.83
N PRO A 112 6.74 -2.19 -12.47
CA PRO A 112 6.61 -1.81 -13.87
C PRO A 112 6.47 -3.04 -14.78
N ARG A 113 5.39 -3.09 -15.57
CA ARG A 113 5.14 -4.12 -16.60
C ARG A 113 4.38 -3.52 -17.77
N ASN A 114 4.53 -4.10 -18.96
CA ASN A 114 3.73 -3.79 -20.15
C ASN A 114 3.66 -2.29 -20.51
N GLY A 115 4.78 -1.57 -20.36
CA GLY A 115 4.87 -0.13 -20.66
C GLY A 115 4.21 0.78 -19.62
N LYS A 116 3.87 0.27 -18.42
CA LYS A 116 3.38 1.04 -17.27
C LYS A 116 4.44 1.09 -16.17
N GLY A 117 4.50 2.20 -15.44
CA GLY A 117 5.43 2.42 -14.33
C GLY A 117 5.10 1.66 -13.03
N GLY A 118 4.10 0.78 -13.04
CA GLY A 118 3.60 0.07 -11.85
C GLY A 118 2.38 0.72 -11.19
N VAL A 119 2.02 1.94 -11.61
CA VAL A 119 0.78 2.61 -11.20
C VAL A 119 0.08 3.21 -12.42
N LEU A 120 -1.24 3.09 -12.46
CA LEU A 120 -2.14 3.67 -13.46
C LEU A 120 -3.13 4.60 -12.78
N GLN A 121 -3.09 5.89 -13.12
CA GLN A 121 -4.19 6.79 -12.76
C GLN A 121 -5.36 6.61 -13.73
N TYR A 122 -6.42 5.93 -13.29
CA TYR A 122 -7.49 5.51 -14.21
C TYR A 122 -8.58 6.57 -14.41
N ASP A 123 -8.62 7.61 -13.58
CA ASP A 123 -9.58 8.72 -13.65
C ASP A 123 -9.01 9.98 -14.33
N PHE A 124 -7.75 9.96 -14.78
CA PHE A 124 -7.09 11.11 -15.42
C PHE A 124 -7.00 10.97 -16.94
N GLY A 125 -7.72 11.85 -17.65
CA GLY A 125 -7.93 11.67 -19.08
C GLY A 125 -9.02 12.56 -19.65
N LYS A 126 -9.44 12.23 -20.86
CA LYS A 126 -10.42 12.99 -21.64
C LYS A 126 -11.70 12.18 -21.80
N THR A 127 -12.84 12.85 -21.59
CA THR A 127 -14.15 12.38 -22.01
C THR A 127 -14.53 13.10 -23.29
N VAL A 128 -14.81 12.35 -24.36
CA VAL A 128 -15.23 12.89 -25.66
C VAL A 128 -16.61 12.34 -25.98
N GLN A 129 -17.49 13.20 -26.52
CA GLN A 129 -18.85 12.82 -26.88
C GLN A 129 -18.86 11.54 -27.73
N ALA A 130 -19.69 10.57 -27.33
CA ALA A 130 -19.84 9.26 -27.95
C ALA A 130 -18.54 8.41 -28.03
N ARG A 131 -17.56 8.64 -27.14
CA ARG A 131 -16.35 7.81 -27.02
C ARG A 131 -16.13 7.35 -25.59
N THR A 132 -15.41 6.25 -25.44
CA THR A 132 -14.92 5.79 -24.13
C THR A 132 -13.90 6.78 -23.56
N PHE A 133 -13.82 6.86 -22.23
CA PHE A 133 -12.81 7.64 -21.54
C PHE A 133 -11.40 7.27 -22.03
N GLN A 134 -10.62 8.29 -22.39
CA GLN A 134 -9.25 8.14 -22.84
C GLN A 134 -8.30 8.58 -21.73
N GLN A 135 -7.63 7.63 -21.09
CA GLN A 135 -6.55 7.91 -20.15
C GLN A 135 -5.40 8.62 -20.87
N THR A 136 -4.92 9.73 -20.29
CA THR A 136 -3.82 10.52 -20.87
C THR A 136 -2.66 10.75 -19.92
N GLY A 137 -2.78 10.31 -18.66
CA GLY A 137 -1.75 10.48 -17.66
C GLY A 137 -0.59 9.49 -17.81
N PHE A 138 0.58 9.88 -17.32
CA PHE A 138 1.74 9.03 -17.15
C PHE A 138 2.29 9.21 -15.73
N LEU A 139 2.57 8.08 -15.08
CA LEU A 139 3.20 8.04 -13.76
C LEU A 139 4.54 7.34 -13.90
N ASN A 140 5.56 7.92 -13.27
CA ASN A 140 6.90 7.36 -13.24
C ASN A 140 6.94 5.97 -12.58
N GLN A 141 8.04 5.27 -12.79
CA GLN A 141 8.33 4.00 -12.12
C GLN A 141 9.12 4.20 -10.83
N PRO A 142 9.07 3.26 -9.88
CA PRO A 142 9.90 3.30 -8.68
C PRO A 142 11.41 3.36 -9.00
N PRO A 143 12.22 4.02 -8.14
CA PRO A 143 13.68 4.02 -8.23
C PRO A 143 14.30 2.64 -8.47
N LEU A 144 15.43 2.60 -9.20
CA LEU A 144 16.09 1.35 -9.57
C LEU A 144 16.49 0.51 -8.35
N VAL A 145 16.98 1.14 -7.28
CA VAL A 145 17.35 0.43 -6.04
C VAL A 145 16.17 -0.32 -5.42
N LEU A 146 14.97 0.29 -5.39
CA LEU A 146 13.75 -0.36 -4.88
C LEU A 146 13.33 -1.52 -5.79
N ARG A 147 13.37 -1.34 -7.11
CA ARG A 147 13.02 -2.40 -8.06
C ARG A 147 13.98 -3.59 -8.00
N THR A 148 15.27 -3.32 -7.78
CA THR A 148 16.28 -4.37 -7.61
C THR A 148 16.07 -5.13 -6.30
N ALA A 149 15.73 -4.42 -5.22
CA ALA A 149 15.39 -5.03 -3.94
C ALA A 149 14.13 -5.90 -4.03
N VAL A 150 13.11 -5.46 -4.76
CA VAL A 150 11.91 -6.28 -5.01
C VAL A 150 12.27 -7.59 -5.71
N ALA A 151 13.09 -7.55 -6.77
CA ALA A 151 13.49 -8.77 -7.48
C ALA A 151 14.31 -9.73 -6.60
N GLY A 152 15.19 -9.19 -5.75
CA GLY A 152 15.95 -9.99 -4.78
C GLY A 152 15.05 -10.63 -3.72
N LEU A 153 14.08 -9.86 -3.20
CA LEU A 153 13.13 -10.34 -2.21
C LEU A 153 12.19 -11.41 -2.78
N GLU A 154 11.66 -11.20 -3.99
CA GLU A 154 10.83 -12.16 -4.72
C GLU A 154 11.56 -13.50 -4.88
N ALA A 155 12.83 -13.48 -5.31
CA ALA A 155 13.64 -14.69 -5.43
C ALA A 155 13.90 -15.39 -4.08
N MET A 156 14.08 -14.62 -3.01
CA MET A 156 14.26 -15.19 -1.66
C MET A 156 12.99 -15.87 -1.16
N TYR A 157 11.84 -15.23 -1.34
CA TYR A 157 10.55 -15.83 -0.97
C TYR A 157 10.21 -17.06 -1.82
N GLU A 158 10.57 -17.09 -3.10
CA GLU A 158 10.37 -18.29 -3.94
C GLU A 158 11.19 -19.50 -3.44
N VAL A 159 12.37 -19.27 -2.87
CA VAL A 159 13.26 -20.35 -2.39
C VAL A 159 12.89 -20.79 -0.97
N ASP A 160 12.66 -19.84 -0.06
CA ASP A 160 12.60 -20.10 1.38
C ASP A 160 11.23 -19.79 2.00
N GLY A 161 10.30 -19.22 1.24
CA GLY A 161 9.07 -18.60 1.75
C GLY A 161 9.34 -17.28 2.48
N HIS A 162 8.30 -16.72 3.09
CA HIS A 162 8.41 -15.46 3.86
C HIS A 162 8.08 -15.61 5.35
N GLN A 163 8.48 -14.62 6.16
CA GLN A 163 8.22 -14.60 7.60
C GLN A 163 7.19 -13.54 8.03
N ILE A 164 6.35 -13.06 7.10
CA ILE A 164 5.40 -11.97 7.34
C ILE A 164 4.50 -12.25 8.55
N ASP A 165 3.84 -13.41 8.59
CA ASP A 165 2.93 -13.76 9.69
C ASP A 165 3.66 -13.82 11.04
N ASP A 166 4.92 -14.28 11.06
CA ASP A 166 5.72 -14.35 12.28
C ASP A 166 6.18 -12.96 12.75
N HIS A 167 6.52 -12.07 11.82
CA HIS A 167 6.79 -10.66 12.16
C HIS A 167 5.56 -9.99 12.76
N ILE A 168 4.37 -10.20 12.19
CA ILE A 168 3.11 -9.67 12.72
C ILE A 168 2.83 -10.21 14.12
N LYS A 169 2.95 -11.54 14.34
CA LYS A 169 2.79 -12.16 15.67
C LYS A 169 3.75 -11.56 16.69
N ALA A 170 5.02 -11.38 16.33
CA ALA A 170 6.03 -10.79 17.21
C ALA A 170 5.68 -9.34 17.60
N VAL A 171 5.17 -8.53 16.66
CA VAL A 171 4.69 -7.17 16.94
C VAL A 171 3.50 -7.18 17.90
N ILE A 172 2.51 -8.06 17.67
CA ILE A 172 1.31 -8.16 18.51
C ILE A 172 1.65 -8.59 19.93
N GLN A 173 2.56 -9.57 20.08
CA GLN A 173 3.05 -10.00 21.39
C GLN A 173 3.71 -8.86 22.17
N LYS A 174 4.54 -8.04 21.50
CA LYS A 174 5.18 -6.86 22.10
C LYS A 174 4.20 -5.71 22.39
N LYS A 175 3.07 -5.64 21.67
CA LYS A 175 2.09 -4.55 21.76
C LYS A 175 0.66 -5.09 21.91
N PRO A 176 0.27 -5.60 23.09
CA PRO A 176 -1.03 -6.26 23.29
C PRO A 176 -2.25 -5.40 22.95
N ARG A 177 -2.15 -4.07 23.04
CA ARG A 177 -3.23 -3.14 22.64
C ARG A 177 -3.61 -3.26 21.16
N LEU A 178 -2.71 -3.75 20.31
CA LEU A 178 -2.94 -3.93 18.88
C LEU A 178 -3.69 -5.23 18.57
N GLN A 179 -3.68 -6.21 19.47
CA GLN A 179 -4.23 -7.55 19.23
C GLN A 179 -5.67 -7.51 18.71
N LYS A 180 -6.53 -6.68 19.30
CA LYS A 180 -7.95 -6.63 18.92
C LYS A 180 -8.19 -6.19 17.46
N LYS A 181 -7.40 -5.26 16.95
CA LYS A 181 -7.64 -4.63 15.63
C LYS A 181 -6.70 -5.13 14.53
N TYR A 182 -5.51 -5.58 14.89
CA TYR A 182 -4.43 -5.86 13.94
C TYR A 182 -4.07 -7.35 13.84
N SER A 183 -4.71 -8.22 14.61
CA SER A 183 -4.58 -9.67 14.42
C SER A 183 -5.28 -10.10 13.14
N ARG A 184 -4.80 -11.20 12.55
CA ARG A 184 -5.43 -11.86 11.41
C ARG A 184 -6.88 -12.21 11.73
N PRO A 185 -7.87 -11.73 10.96
CA PRO A 185 -9.26 -12.16 11.12
C PRO A 185 -9.42 -13.65 10.83
N HIS A 186 -10.55 -14.22 11.25
CA HIS A 186 -10.84 -15.61 10.95
C HIS A 186 -10.94 -15.83 9.42
N PRO A 187 -10.38 -16.93 8.86
CA PRO A 187 -10.38 -17.17 7.41
C PRO A 187 -11.77 -17.12 6.77
N SER A 188 -12.81 -17.55 7.48
CA SER A 188 -14.20 -17.49 6.99
C SER A 188 -14.75 -16.07 6.76
N SER A 189 -14.03 -15.04 7.22
CA SER A 189 -14.39 -13.63 6.98
C SER A 189 -13.86 -13.12 5.63
N ASP A 190 -12.94 -13.85 4.99
CA ASP A 190 -12.54 -13.62 3.62
C ASP A 190 -13.61 -14.16 2.66
N ARG A 191 -14.42 -13.24 2.14
CA ARG A 191 -15.56 -13.53 1.26
C ARG A 191 -15.44 -12.72 -0.02
N LEU A 192 -15.19 -13.41 -1.13
CA LEU A 192 -15.29 -12.84 -2.46
C LEU A 192 -16.72 -13.08 -2.99
N TYR A 193 -17.50 -12.01 -3.10
CA TYR A 193 -18.83 -12.07 -3.71
C TYR A 193 -18.71 -12.02 -5.24
N LYS A 194 -19.67 -12.65 -5.93
CA LYS A 194 -19.81 -12.51 -7.39
C LYS A 194 -20.06 -11.05 -7.74
N SER A 195 -19.52 -10.61 -8.87
CA SER A 195 -19.49 -9.18 -9.24
C SER A 195 -20.86 -8.55 -9.49
N ASP A 196 -21.90 -9.35 -9.71
CA ASP A 196 -23.28 -8.91 -9.87
C ASP A 196 -24.03 -8.75 -8.54
N ILE A 197 -23.47 -9.24 -7.42
CA ILE A 197 -24.01 -9.04 -6.08
C ILE A 197 -23.58 -7.67 -5.56
N VAL A 198 -24.56 -6.82 -5.26
CA VAL A 198 -24.33 -5.47 -4.74
C VAL A 198 -24.80 -5.39 -3.31
N HIS A 199 -23.87 -5.07 -2.40
CA HIS A 199 -24.21 -4.73 -1.03
C HIS A 199 -24.92 -3.37 -0.97
N PRO A 200 -26.11 -3.28 -0.34
CA PRO A 200 -26.82 -2.02 -0.17
C PRO A 200 -25.97 -0.98 0.55
N TRP A 201 -25.97 0.25 0.06
CA TRP A 201 -25.14 1.33 0.60
C TRP A 201 -25.70 1.94 1.90
N ASP A 202 -26.96 1.67 2.19
CA ASP A 202 -27.77 2.25 3.27
C ASP A 202 -27.96 1.29 4.46
N THR A 203 -27.18 0.21 4.53
CA THR A 203 -27.25 -0.76 5.63
C THR A 203 -25.96 -0.82 6.45
N GLU A 204 -26.13 -0.93 7.77
CA GLU A 204 -25.02 -1.22 8.70
C GLU A 204 -24.84 -2.72 8.94
N LYS A 205 -25.72 -3.55 8.38
CA LYS A 205 -25.67 -5.00 8.55
C LYS A 205 -24.49 -5.60 7.80
N GLY A 206 -23.92 -6.67 8.36
CA GLY A 206 -22.77 -7.35 7.77
C GLY A 206 -23.12 -8.01 6.43
N CYS A 207 -22.15 -8.09 5.51
CA CYS A 207 -22.33 -8.67 4.17
C CYS A 207 -22.92 -10.09 4.21
N GLY A 208 -22.53 -10.92 5.18
CA GLY A 208 -23.06 -12.28 5.29
C GLY A 208 -24.54 -12.39 5.62
N GLU A 209 -25.11 -11.38 6.28
CA GLU A 209 -26.54 -11.33 6.57
C GLU A 209 -27.33 -10.85 5.35
N VAL A 210 -26.80 -9.85 4.65
CA VAL A 210 -27.53 -9.16 3.57
C VAL A 210 -27.34 -9.83 2.21
N CYS A 211 -26.11 -10.23 1.90
CA CYS A 211 -25.71 -10.79 0.61
C CYS A 211 -25.61 -12.34 0.67
N GLY A 212 -25.81 -12.93 1.84
CA GLY A 212 -25.66 -14.37 2.07
C GLY A 212 -24.20 -14.84 2.18
N ASN A 213 -24.04 -16.14 2.48
CA ASN A 213 -22.75 -16.83 2.63
C ASN A 213 -22.77 -18.20 1.94
N ASN A 214 -23.36 -18.30 0.74
CA ASN A 214 -23.51 -19.58 0.04
C ASN A 214 -22.90 -19.50 -1.37
N ALA A 215 -22.79 -20.65 -2.05
CA ALA A 215 -22.21 -20.75 -3.39
C ALA A 215 -23.01 -20.02 -4.49
N LEU A 216 -24.24 -19.57 -4.20
CA LEU A 216 -25.00 -18.75 -5.15
C LEU A 216 -24.47 -17.33 -5.21
N THR A 217 -23.97 -16.79 -4.09
CA THR A 217 -23.53 -15.39 -3.98
C THR A 217 -22.02 -15.21 -3.84
N LEU A 218 -21.31 -16.23 -3.37
CA LEU A 218 -19.84 -16.22 -3.27
C LEU A 218 -19.19 -16.89 -4.46
N GLU A 219 -18.01 -16.40 -4.83
CA GLU A 219 -17.07 -17.09 -5.70
C GLU A 219 -16.42 -18.26 -4.95
N LEU A 220 -16.48 -19.46 -5.54
CA LEU A 220 -15.84 -20.63 -4.96
C LEU A 220 -14.35 -20.58 -5.25
N ARG A 221 -13.53 -20.59 -4.20
CA ARG A 221 -12.07 -20.65 -4.29
C ARG A 221 -11.56 -21.91 -3.63
N ARG A 222 -10.51 -22.51 -4.20
CA ARG A 222 -9.80 -23.63 -3.56
C ARG A 222 -9.10 -23.16 -2.29
N GLU A 223 -8.83 -24.08 -1.39
CA GLU A 223 -7.88 -23.79 -0.32
C GLU A 223 -6.48 -23.59 -0.92
N ARG A 224 -5.66 -22.75 -0.28
CA ARG A 224 -4.25 -22.63 -0.66
C ARG A 224 -3.53 -23.92 -0.24
N ASP A 225 -2.64 -24.40 -1.09
CA ASP A 225 -1.83 -25.58 -0.81
C ASP A 225 -0.73 -25.24 0.21
N GLU A 226 -0.10 -26.25 0.82
CA GLU A 226 0.90 -26.06 1.87
C GLU A 226 2.18 -25.36 1.38
N ASP A 227 2.45 -25.42 0.07
CA ASP A 227 3.55 -24.76 -0.62
C ASP A 227 3.23 -23.33 -1.10
N GLU A 228 2.00 -22.86 -0.88
CA GLU A 228 1.62 -21.48 -1.18
C GLU A 228 1.74 -20.57 0.05
N ASP A 229 2.52 -19.51 -0.11
CA ASP A 229 2.64 -18.46 0.89
C ASP A 229 1.28 -17.82 1.21
N ASP A 230 1.01 -17.64 2.50
CA ASP A 230 -0.20 -17.01 3.01
C ASP A 230 0.10 -16.04 4.17
N PRO A 231 0.20 -14.72 3.93
CA PRO A 231 -0.33 -13.99 2.76
C PRO A 231 0.53 -14.04 1.49
N THR A 232 -0.09 -14.21 0.31
CA THR A 232 0.65 -14.19 -0.97
C THR A 232 1.06 -12.77 -1.37
N ILE A 233 2.23 -12.64 -2.02
CA ILE A 233 2.70 -11.38 -2.61
C ILE A 233 2.43 -11.36 -4.12
N HIS A 234 1.78 -10.30 -4.58
CA HIS A 234 1.44 -10.09 -5.98
C HIS A 234 2.19 -8.89 -6.54
N TYR A 235 2.91 -9.08 -7.65
CA TYR A 235 3.74 -8.05 -8.27
C TYR A 235 3.11 -7.54 -9.57
N GLY A 236 2.67 -6.28 -9.60
CA GLY A 236 2.04 -5.76 -10.80
C GLY A 236 1.49 -4.34 -10.72
N LEU A 237 0.43 -4.09 -11.49
CA LEU A 237 -0.12 -2.76 -11.70
C LEU A 237 -1.16 -2.41 -10.63
N LEU A 238 -0.98 -1.25 -10.00
CA LEU A 238 -1.99 -0.66 -9.13
C LEU A 238 -2.76 0.44 -9.86
N ALA A 239 -4.05 0.53 -9.59
CA ALA A 239 -4.94 1.56 -10.10
C ALA A 239 -5.18 2.62 -9.02
N SER A 240 -4.87 3.87 -9.36
CA SER A 240 -5.01 5.03 -8.47
C SER A 240 -6.07 6.00 -8.99
N ALA A 241 -6.86 6.60 -8.09
CA ALA A 241 -7.83 7.65 -8.45
C ALA A 241 -8.26 8.50 -7.25
N ASN A 242 -8.93 9.61 -7.51
CA ASN A 242 -9.59 10.41 -6.48
C ASN A 242 -10.98 9.87 -6.06
N ARG A 243 -11.37 8.71 -6.57
CA ARG A 243 -12.65 8.07 -6.27
C ARG A 243 -12.41 6.66 -5.76
N LEU A 244 -13.03 6.35 -4.62
CA LEU A 244 -13.02 5.00 -4.09
C LEU A 244 -13.74 4.04 -5.06
N MET A 245 -13.09 2.95 -5.43
CA MET A 245 -13.70 1.89 -6.23
C MET A 245 -14.66 1.06 -5.36
N LYS A 246 -15.93 1.00 -5.77
CA LYS A 246 -16.97 0.15 -5.16
C LYS A 246 -17.81 -0.60 -6.19
N ASP A 247 -17.38 -0.60 -7.44
CA ASP A 247 -18.11 -1.17 -8.57
C ASP A 247 -17.30 -2.35 -9.10
N ALA A 248 -17.75 -3.56 -8.74
CA ALA A 248 -17.10 -4.80 -9.14
C ALA A 248 -17.01 -4.96 -10.66
N LEU A 249 -18.00 -4.47 -11.41
CA LEU A 249 -18.01 -4.57 -12.87
C LEU A 249 -16.98 -3.62 -13.50
N ILE A 250 -16.79 -2.42 -12.94
CA ILE A 250 -15.74 -1.50 -13.38
C ILE A 250 -14.37 -2.02 -12.96
N ARG A 251 -14.24 -2.54 -11.73
CA ARG A 251 -13.03 -3.21 -11.24
C ARG A 251 -12.58 -4.31 -12.19
N ASP A 252 -13.47 -5.25 -12.51
CA ASP A 252 -13.17 -6.39 -13.38
C ASP A 252 -12.79 -5.94 -14.78
N LYS A 253 -13.51 -4.97 -15.36
CA LYS A 253 -13.15 -4.38 -16.67
C LYS A 253 -11.76 -3.77 -16.68
N LEU A 254 -11.35 -3.11 -15.59
CA LEU A 254 -10.01 -2.51 -15.47
C LEU A 254 -8.95 -3.59 -15.24
N ALA A 255 -9.25 -4.61 -14.43
CA ALA A 255 -8.39 -5.77 -14.23
C ALA A 255 -8.13 -6.51 -15.55
N ASP A 256 -9.18 -6.84 -16.31
CA ASP A 256 -9.07 -7.52 -17.60
C ASP A 256 -8.31 -6.69 -18.63
N LYS A 257 -8.60 -5.38 -18.70
CA LYS A 257 -8.03 -4.50 -19.73
C LYS A 257 -6.58 -4.12 -19.45
N HIS A 258 -6.19 -4.00 -18.19
CA HIS A 258 -4.91 -3.42 -17.80
C HIS A 258 -4.06 -4.31 -16.88
N ASP A 259 -4.53 -5.51 -16.52
CA ASP A 259 -3.87 -6.41 -15.54
C ASP A 259 -3.69 -5.71 -14.17
N VAL A 260 -4.70 -4.93 -13.75
CA VAL A 260 -4.73 -4.24 -12.46
C VAL A 260 -4.97 -5.25 -11.35
N LEU A 261 -4.17 -5.16 -10.28
CA LEU A 261 -4.22 -6.07 -9.13
C LEU A 261 -4.81 -5.43 -7.88
N CYS A 262 -4.68 -4.10 -7.74
CA CYS A 262 -5.11 -3.38 -6.55
C CYS A 262 -5.60 -1.98 -6.90
N PHE A 263 -6.58 -1.48 -6.15
CA PHE A 263 -7.10 -0.12 -6.21
C PHE A 263 -6.77 0.65 -4.93
N GLU A 264 -6.29 1.88 -5.07
CA GLU A 264 -5.99 2.81 -3.98
C GLU A 264 -6.23 4.27 -4.44
N MET A 265 -6.01 5.26 -3.56
CA MET A 265 -6.44 6.65 -3.82
C MET A 265 -5.35 7.72 -3.75
N GLU A 266 -4.13 7.41 -3.32
CA GLU A 266 -3.13 8.44 -3.01
C GLU A 266 -2.02 8.54 -4.06
N THR A 267 -1.61 7.40 -4.59
CA THR A 267 -0.29 7.24 -5.25
C THR A 267 -0.13 8.08 -6.51
N ALA A 268 -1.21 8.31 -7.27
CA ALA A 268 -1.15 9.17 -8.46
C ALA A 268 -0.70 10.61 -8.15
N GLY A 269 -0.90 11.10 -6.92
CA GLY A 269 -0.39 12.40 -6.48
C GLY A 269 1.10 12.39 -6.10
N LEU A 270 1.68 11.20 -5.90
CA LEU A 270 3.04 11.02 -5.37
C LEU A 270 4.05 10.69 -6.46
N MET A 271 3.80 9.72 -7.35
CA MET A 271 4.83 9.07 -8.17
C MET A 271 5.77 10.02 -8.94
N ASN A 272 5.26 11.18 -9.38
CA ASN A 272 6.04 12.14 -10.17
C ASN A 272 6.77 13.19 -9.32
N HIS A 273 6.44 13.32 -8.03
CA HIS A 273 6.98 14.33 -7.11
C HIS A 273 7.62 13.72 -5.85
N PHE A 274 7.45 12.43 -5.64
CA PHE A 274 7.99 11.66 -4.54
C PHE A 274 8.24 10.25 -5.06
N PRO A 275 9.41 9.99 -5.68
CA PRO A 275 9.73 8.69 -6.25
C PRO A 275 9.64 7.60 -5.18
N CYS A 276 8.63 6.73 -5.29
CA CYS A 276 8.35 5.73 -4.29
C CYS A 276 7.99 4.36 -4.87
N LEU A 277 8.17 3.33 -4.04
CA LEU A 277 7.52 2.04 -4.24
C LEU A 277 6.21 2.02 -3.46
N VAL A 278 5.19 1.37 -4.01
CA VAL A 278 3.86 1.30 -3.40
C VAL A 278 3.59 -0.14 -2.98
N ILE A 279 3.21 -0.31 -1.72
CA ILE A 279 2.95 -1.61 -1.10
C ILE A 279 1.58 -1.53 -0.44
N ARG A 280 0.63 -2.35 -0.91
CA ARG A 280 -0.75 -2.35 -0.43
C ARG A 280 -1.12 -3.71 0.13
N GLY A 281 -1.48 -3.76 1.40
CA GLY A 281 -2.15 -4.91 1.99
C GLY A 281 -3.62 -4.89 1.59
N ILE A 282 -4.16 -6.03 1.18
CA ILE A 282 -5.52 -6.12 0.66
C ILE A 282 -6.52 -6.24 1.81
N CYS A 283 -7.40 -5.24 1.94
CA CYS A 283 -8.40 -5.19 3.01
C CYS A 283 -9.84 -5.36 2.53
N ASP A 284 -10.11 -5.18 1.24
CA ASP A 284 -11.40 -5.44 0.60
C ASP A 284 -11.19 -5.81 -0.87
N TYR A 285 -12.25 -6.05 -1.64
CA TYR A 285 -12.19 -6.45 -3.04
C TYR A 285 -12.55 -5.34 -4.03
N SER A 286 -12.37 -4.07 -3.66
CA SER A 286 -12.70 -2.92 -4.52
C SER A 286 -14.14 -2.96 -5.06
N ASP A 287 -15.08 -3.39 -4.24
CA ASP A 287 -16.48 -3.53 -4.57
C ASP A 287 -17.37 -2.91 -3.48
N SER A 288 -18.66 -3.25 -3.52
CA SER A 288 -19.62 -2.75 -2.54
C SER A 288 -19.45 -3.38 -1.14
N HIS A 289 -18.73 -4.50 -1.02
CA HIS A 289 -18.57 -5.30 0.21
C HIS A 289 -17.35 -4.86 1.03
N LYS A 290 -17.38 -3.61 1.51
CA LYS A 290 -16.30 -3.10 2.37
C LYS A 290 -16.05 -4.00 3.58
N ASN A 291 -14.78 -4.29 3.85
CA ASN A 291 -14.39 -5.08 4.99
C ASN A 291 -13.44 -4.32 5.92
N LYS A 292 -13.99 -3.78 7.01
CA LYS A 292 -13.21 -3.01 7.98
C LYS A 292 -12.36 -3.90 8.90
N ASP A 293 -12.73 -5.17 9.04
CA ASP A 293 -12.07 -6.10 9.98
C ASP A 293 -10.66 -6.46 9.50
N TRP A 294 -10.43 -6.49 8.18
CA TRP A 294 -9.14 -6.81 7.59
C TRP A 294 -8.17 -5.63 7.51
N GLN A 295 -8.62 -4.39 7.68
CA GLN A 295 -7.76 -3.21 7.52
C GLN A 295 -6.54 -3.23 8.45
N GLY A 296 -6.70 -3.70 9.69
CA GLY A 296 -5.58 -3.75 10.63
C GLY A 296 -4.55 -4.80 10.23
N PHE A 297 -4.98 -6.03 9.95
CA PHE A 297 -4.07 -7.09 9.52
C PHE A 297 -3.39 -6.77 8.18
N ALA A 298 -4.15 -6.29 7.19
CA ALA A 298 -3.60 -5.92 5.88
C ALA A 298 -2.56 -4.80 6.00
N ALA A 299 -2.78 -3.81 6.86
CA ALA A 299 -1.78 -2.77 7.16
C ALA A 299 -0.50 -3.35 7.80
N MET A 300 -0.64 -4.35 8.68
CA MET A 300 0.50 -5.05 9.27
C MET A 300 1.27 -5.88 8.25
N ALA A 301 0.58 -6.59 7.36
CA ALA A 301 1.18 -7.37 6.28
C ALA A 301 2.00 -6.47 5.33
N ALA A 302 1.42 -5.35 4.90
CA ALA A 302 2.13 -4.37 4.07
C ALA A 302 3.38 -3.79 4.77
N ALA A 303 3.27 -3.49 6.08
CA ALA A 303 4.38 -2.97 6.86
C ALA A 303 5.49 -4.02 7.11
N ALA A 304 5.12 -5.30 7.28
CA ALA A 304 6.06 -6.41 7.36
C ALA A 304 6.84 -6.58 6.06
N TYR A 305 6.15 -6.57 4.91
CA TYR A 305 6.81 -6.64 3.61
C TYR A 305 7.77 -5.45 3.39
N ALA A 306 7.39 -4.24 3.81
CA ALA A 306 8.26 -3.08 3.72
C ALA A 306 9.53 -3.21 4.58
N LYS A 307 9.45 -3.88 5.74
CA LYS A 307 10.63 -4.22 6.56
C LYS A 307 11.56 -5.18 5.81
N ASP A 308 11.01 -6.26 5.25
CA ASP A 308 11.80 -7.27 4.54
C ASP A 308 12.46 -6.67 3.29
N LEU A 309 11.74 -5.81 2.56
CA LEU A 309 12.26 -5.07 1.42
C LEU A 309 13.46 -4.19 1.80
N LEU A 310 13.36 -3.42 2.88
CA LEU A 310 14.44 -2.56 3.31
C LEU A 310 15.66 -3.35 3.82
N SER A 311 15.43 -4.54 4.38
CA SER A 311 16.50 -5.46 4.76
C SER A 311 17.32 -5.95 3.56
N GLN A 312 16.75 -5.96 2.35
CA GLN A 312 17.48 -6.28 1.12
C GLN A 312 18.37 -5.14 0.61
N ILE A 313 18.23 -3.93 1.14
CA ILE A 313 18.95 -2.74 0.65
C ILE A 313 20.06 -2.39 1.65
N PRO A 314 21.34 -2.51 1.27
CA PRO A 314 22.43 -2.03 2.10
C PRO A 314 22.33 -0.51 2.34
N VAL A 315 22.59 -0.07 3.57
CA VAL A 315 22.50 1.35 3.97
C VAL A 315 23.30 2.27 3.03
N ASN A 316 24.52 1.87 2.68
CA ASN A 316 25.39 2.64 1.77
C ASN A 316 24.82 2.78 0.34
N LYS A 317 23.93 1.88 -0.09
CA LYS A 317 23.23 2.02 -1.39
C LYS A 317 22.16 3.10 -1.32
N VAL A 318 21.44 3.20 -0.20
CA VAL A 318 20.47 4.30 0.02
C VAL A 318 21.20 5.65 0.09
N GLU A 319 22.31 5.72 0.82
CA GLU A 319 23.11 6.94 0.95
C GLU A 319 23.72 7.43 -0.38
N ALA A 320 23.96 6.51 -1.32
CA ALA A 320 24.48 6.82 -2.65
C ALA A 320 23.42 7.34 -3.64
N GLU A 321 22.14 7.11 -3.37
CA GLU A 321 21.04 7.62 -4.22
C GLU A 321 20.95 9.15 -4.14
N ILE A 322 20.52 9.81 -5.21
CA ILE A 322 20.36 11.27 -5.21
C ILE A 322 19.18 11.65 -4.28
N ARG A 323 19.31 12.76 -3.54
CA ARG A 323 18.22 13.26 -2.69
C ARG A 323 17.00 13.58 -3.54
N ILE A 324 15.80 13.29 -3.04
CA ILE A 324 14.58 13.51 -3.82
C ILE A 324 14.43 14.98 -4.22
N GLU A 325 14.74 15.93 -3.32
CA GLU A 325 14.70 17.35 -3.68
C GLU A 325 15.60 17.73 -4.86
N GLU A 326 16.76 17.08 -5.00
CA GLU A 326 17.70 17.34 -6.09
C GLU A 326 17.17 16.76 -7.40
N VAL A 327 16.55 15.58 -7.36
CA VAL A 327 15.86 14.98 -8.51
C VAL A 327 14.76 15.91 -9.03
N LEU A 328 13.93 16.45 -8.13
CA LEU A 328 12.81 17.34 -8.49
C LEU A 328 13.26 18.69 -9.05
N LYS A 329 14.43 19.21 -8.63
CA LYS A 329 15.00 20.45 -9.18
C LYS A 329 15.60 20.26 -10.58
N SER A 330 15.92 19.02 -10.95
CA SER A 330 16.53 18.67 -12.24
C SER A 330 15.55 18.19 -13.31
N SER A 331 14.27 18.02 -12.95
CA SER A 331 13.17 17.53 -13.81
C SER A 331 12.36 18.67 -14.40
#